data_AF-A0A969GZW9-F1
#
_entry.id   AF-A0A969GZW9-F1
#
_cell.length_a   1.000
_cell.length_b   1.000
_cell.length_c   1.000
_cell.angle_alpha   90.00
_cell.angle_beta   90.00
_cell.angle_gamma   90.00
#
_symmetry.space_group_name_H-M   'P 1'
#
loop_
_entity.id
_entity.type
_entity.pdbx_description
1 polymer ?
#
loop_
_entity_poly.entity_id
_entity_poly.type
_entity_poly.pdbx_seq_one_letter_code
_entity_poly.pdbx_strand_id
1 'polypeptide(L)'
;MRYSLSSRFQGVLLGAALGEILGAQCQLVQIKQPPVKPPLRWANVSRWGFSDLAPRDSTVIPAGWGHVAVRLTKGLIQGGSDESWIKEVLDVLGAPVQPSNPEQNPSEQKAASTQSFLQTQSLPIDAGLAIATLPIALFFHADPDQLEQELQQADKLHHRLELSNAVLAIGYAISLALREQLDPAQLIAEIMEELELKRDRSTATPDPSPAQFSFVEQLQFVQTLSQVSLSSAIAQLRHYSRKPEVASDLLEIAIAFHCFLSTPEDFRLSVVRAAQLHKNPQTTCLTAALSGAYNGVSSIPLSWRSALSGDSTYSLLSHLWGVASETELQDLSDQLLAAWSGAFDLAHLLNYPGQTFAIAAPKVIRPD
;
A
#
# COMPACT_ATOMS: atom_id res chain seq x y z
N MET A 1 -8.76 -19.13 -12.13
CA MET A 1 -7.40 -19.66 -12.34
C MET A 1 -6.66 -19.50 -11.02
N ARG A 2 -5.94 -20.52 -10.53
CA ARG A 2 -5.10 -20.34 -9.33
C ARG A 2 -3.80 -19.67 -9.74
N TYR A 3 -3.57 -18.45 -9.26
CA TYR A 3 -2.34 -17.71 -9.52
C TYR A 3 -1.25 -18.17 -8.55
N SER A 4 0.00 -18.23 -8.99
CA SER A 4 1.11 -18.57 -8.10
C SER A 4 1.29 -17.49 -7.01
N LEU A 5 1.86 -17.87 -5.87
CA LEU A 5 2.14 -16.94 -4.78
C LEU A 5 3.06 -15.79 -5.23
N SER A 6 4.09 -16.08 -6.03
CA SER A 6 4.95 -15.06 -6.68
C SER A 6 4.14 -14.10 -7.56
N SER A 7 3.21 -14.62 -8.38
CA SER A 7 2.32 -13.76 -9.18
C SER A 7 1.49 -12.82 -8.32
N ARG A 8 1.06 -13.23 -7.12
CA ARG A 8 0.31 -12.37 -6.20
C ARG A 8 1.20 -11.34 -5.49
N PHE A 9 2.41 -11.72 -5.08
CA PHE A 9 3.40 -10.79 -4.50
C PHE A 9 3.72 -9.65 -5.49
N GLN A 10 4.09 -10.02 -6.71
CA GLN A 10 4.33 -9.07 -7.79
C GLN A 10 3.07 -8.25 -8.11
N GLY A 11 1.89 -8.89 -8.08
CA GLY A 11 0.61 -8.24 -8.28
C GLY A 11 0.32 -7.13 -7.27
N VAL A 12 0.63 -7.35 -5.98
CA VAL A 12 0.45 -6.35 -4.92
C VAL A 12 1.34 -5.12 -5.14
N LEU A 13 2.65 -5.31 -5.24
CA LEU A 13 3.58 -4.17 -5.31
C LEU A 13 3.47 -3.43 -6.66
N LEU A 14 3.44 -4.15 -7.79
CA LEU A 14 3.28 -3.52 -9.10
C LEU A 14 1.88 -2.91 -9.27
N GLY A 15 0.85 -3.58 -8.75
CA GLY A 15 -0.51 -3.05 -8.75
C GLY A 15 -0.58 -1.73 -7.98
N ALA A 16 -0.09 -1.72 -6.73
CA ALA A 16 -0.01 -0.52 -5.90
C ALA A 16 0.70 0.64 -6.62
N ALA A 17 1.88 0.39 -7.18
CA ALA A 17 2.64 1.40 -7.91
C ALA A 17 1.86 1.98 -9.10
N LEU A 18 1.29 1.13 -9.96
CA LEU A 18 0.45 1.57 -11.08
C LEU A 18 -0.78 2.35 -10.62
N GLY A 19 -1.42 1.91 -9.53
CA GLY A 19 -2.56 2.58 -8.92
C GLY A 19 -2.21 3.98 -8.44
N GLU A 20 -1.11 4.15 -7.72
CA GLU A 20 -0.65 5.44 -7.23
C GLU A 20 -0.30 6.39 -8.38
N ILE A 21 0.41 5.90 -9.41
CA ILE A 21 0.76 6.66 -10.62
C ILE A 21 -0.50 7.17 -11.32
N LEU A 22 -1.47 6.30 -11.55
CA LEU A 22 -2.72 6.68 -12.21
C LEU A 22 -3.50 7.71 -11.39
N GLY A 23 -3.59 7.51 -10.08
CA GLY A 23 -4.28 8.44 -9.19
C GLY A 23 -3.60 9.81 -9.13
N ALA A 24 -2.27 9.84 -9.05
CA ALA A 24 -1.48 11.07 -9.10
C ALA A 24 -1.70 11.85 -10.41
N GLN A 25 -1.75 11.16 -11.55
CA GLN A 25 -2.10 11.77 -12.83
C GLN A 25 -3.52 12.33 -12.84
N CYS A 26 -4.50 11.62 -12.28
CA CYS A 26 -5.87 12.09 -12.18
C CYS A 26 -5.99 13.34 -11.29
N GLN A 27 -5.24 13.38 -10.19
CA GLN A 27 -5.16 14.51 -9.28
C GLN A 27 -4.53 15.73 -9.96
N LEU A 28 -3.43 15.55 -10.69
CA LEU A 28 -2.80 16.62 -11.45
C LEU A 28 -3.71 17.24 -12.51
N VAL A 29 -4.42 16.40 -13.27
CA VAL A 29 -5.38 16.88 -14.28
C VAL A 29 -6.48 17.72 -13.62
N GLN A 30 -6.93 17.34 -12.42
CA GLN A 30 -7.92 18.11 -11.66
C GLN A 30 -7.37 19.46 -11.17
N ILE A 31 -6.13 19.51 -10.68
CA ILE A 31 -5.50 20.75 -10.21
C ILE A 31 -5.32 21.73 -11.38
N LYS A 32 -4.92 21.24 -12.56
CA LYS A 32 -4.56 22.07 -13.71
C LYS A 32 -5.73 22.53 -14.58
N GLN A 33 -6.91 21.90 -14.51
CA GLN A 33 -8.01 22.16 -15.45
C GLN A 33 -9.37 22.30 -14.76
N PRO A 34 -10.24 23.26 -15.18
CA PRO A 34 -11.61 23.42 -14.67
C PRO A 34 -12.54 22.23 -15.01
N PRO A 35 -13.71 22.08 -14.36
CA PRO A 35 -14.42 20.79 -14.22
C PRO A 35 -15.15 20.26 -15.48
N VAL A 36 -14.83 20.73 -16.68
CA VAL A 36 -15.63 20.50 -17.90
C VAL A 36 -15.14 19.32 -18.75
N LYS A 37 -14.10 18.58 -18.34
CA LYS A 37 -13.66 17.40 -19.10
C LYS A 37 -14.52 16.16 -18.80
N PRO A 38 -14.81 15.33 -19.84
CA PRO A 38 -15.60 14.12 -19.69
C PRO A 38 -14.94 13.15 -18.70
N PRO A 39 -15.73 12.26 -18.06
CA PRO A 39 -15.22 11.28 -17.12
C PRO A 39 -14.11 10.44 -17.75
N LEU A 40 -13.13 10.04 -16.92
CA LEU A 40 -12.00 9.19 -17.29
C LEU A 40 -12.47 8.03 -18.19
N ARG A 41 -12.17 8.06 -19.49
CA ARG A 41 -12.57 6.98 -20.41
C ARG A 41 -11.50 5.89 -20.38
N TRP A 42 -11.91 4.66 -20.08
CA TRP A 42 -11.04 3.49 -20.00
C TRP A 42 -10.12 3.33 -21.22
N ALA A 43 -10.63 3.63 -22.42
CA ALA A 43 -9.90 3.51 -23.68
C ALA A 43 -8.65 4.40 -23.77
N ASN A 44 -8.56 5.44 -22.96
CA ASN A 44 -7.46 6.40 -23.00
C ASN A 44 -6.48 6.25 -21.83
N VAL A 45 -6.77 5.42 -20.83
CA VAL A 45 -5.98 5.35 -19.59
C VAL A 45 -4.52 4.99 -19.89
N SER A 46 -4.27 4.02 -20.77
CA SER A 46 -2.90 3.66 -21.19
C SER A 46 -2.15 4.77 -21.93
N ARG A 47 -2.85 5.76 -22.50
CA ARG A 47 -2.24 6.83 -23.30
C ARG A 47 -1.79 8.03 -22.46
N TRP A 48 -2.47 8.32 -21.36
CA TRP A 48 -2.18 9.51 -20.54
C TRP A 48 -2.06 9.22 -19.05
N GLY A 49 -2.65 8.14 -18.55
CA GLY A 49 -2.64 7.81 -17.11
C GLY A 49 -1.26 7.39 -16.59
N PHE A 50 -0.33 7.11 -17.49
CA PHE A 50 1.05 6.69 -17.19
C PHE A 50 2.08 7.50 -17.98
N SER A 51 1.70 8.65 -18.55
CA SER A 51 2.67 9.52 -19.21
C SER A 51 3.60 10.16 -18.17
N ASP A 52 4.84 10.43 -18.57
CA ASP A 52 5.83 11.09 -17.73
C ASP A 52 5.37 12.46 -17.22
N LEU A 53 5.92 12.87 -16.07
CA LEU A 53 5.71 14.22 -15.56
C LEU A 53 6.50 15.24 -16.36
N ALA A 54 5.89 16.40 -16.61
CA ALA A 54 6.68 17.55 -17.01
C ALA A 54 7.55 17.99 -15.82
N PRO A 55 8.77 18.53 -16.05
CA PRO A 55 9.68 18.97 -14.97
C PRO A 55 9.08 19.97 -13.98
N ARG A 56 8.01 20.67 -14.37
CA ARG A 56 7.29 21.66 -13.55
C ARG A 56 6.21 21.04 -12.65
N ASP A 57 5.92 19.75 -12.82
CA ASP A 57 4.85 19.04 -12.12
C ASP A 57 5.35 18.16 -10.97
N SER A 58 6.65 17.86 -10.96
CA SER A 58 7.31 17.09 -9.88
C SER A 58 7.28 17.82 -8.53
N THR A 59 7.09 19.14 -8.53
CA THR A 59 6.90 19.95 -7.32
C THR A 59 5.46 19.93 -6.80
N VAL A 60 4.51 19.39 -7.57
CA VAL A 60 3.07 19.36 -7.25
C VAL A 60 2.66 17.99 -6.69
N ILE A 61 3.29 16.91 -7.16
CA ILE A 61 3.11 15.57 -6.58
C ILE A 61 4.25 15.32 -5.59
N PRO A 62 3.98 15.17 -4.28
CA PRO A 62 5.02 14.78 -3.33
C PRO A 62 5.53 13.37 -3.61
N ALA A 63 6.67 12.99 -3.01
CA ALA A 63 7.10 11.59 -2.99
C ALA A 63 5.97 10.70 -2.42
N GLY A 64 5.81 9.48 -2.93
CA GLY A 64 4.73 8.58 -2.54
C GLY A 64 5.07 7.76 -1.29
N TRP A 65 4.04 7.19 -0.66
CA TRP A 65 4.21 6.19 0.40
C TRP A 65 4.90 4.91 -0.11
N GLY A 66 4.97 4.74 -1.44
CA GLY A 66 5.76 3.71 -2.11
C GLY A 66 7.25 3.69 -1.73
N HIS A 67 7.89 4.85 -1.46
CA HIS A 67 9.28 4.86 -0.97
C HIS A 67 9.42 4.14 0.38
N VAL A 68 8.46 4.35 1.28
CA VAL A 68 8.44 3.70 2.60
C VAL A 68 8.25 2.20 2.41
N ALA A 69 7.31 1.80 1.55
CA ALA A 69 7.07 0.39 1.21
C ALA A 69 8.33 -0.28 0.62
N VAL A 70 9.06 0.39 -0.28
CA VAL A 70 10.28 -0.16 -0.88
C VAL A 70 11.40 -0.30 0.15
N ARG A 71 11.58 0.67 1.05
CA ARG A 71 12.57 0.57 2.13
C ARG A 71 12.21 -0.55 3.10
N LEU A 72 10.94 -0.67 3.47
CA LEU A 72 10.46 -1.75 4.33
C LEU A 72 10.66 -3.12 3.68
N THR A 73 10.40 -3.24 2.38
CA THR A 73 10.68 -4.45 1.60
C THR A 73 12.16 -4.84 1.72
N LYS A 74 13.08 -3.88 1.53
CA LYS A 74 14.52 -4.12 1.67
C LYS A 74 14.92 -4.52 3.10
N GLY A 75 14.33 -3.88 4.11
CA GLY A 75 14.55 -4.21 5.52
C GLY A 75 14.11 -5.64 5.86
N LEU A 76 12.92 -6.06 5.42
CA LEU A 76 12.40 -7.42 5.61
C LEU A 76 13.25 -8.46 4.86
N ILE A 77 13.77 -8.14 3.68
CA ILE A 77 14.69 -9.01 2.94
C ILE A 77 16.00 -9.22 3.71
N GLN A 78 16.54 -8.17 4.34
CA GLN A 78 17.85 -8.21 5.01
C GLN A 78 17.80 -8.79 6.44
N GLY A 79 16.75 -8.46 7.20
CA GLY A 79 16.64 -8.79 8.63
C GLY A 79 15.45 -9.66 9.02
N GLY A 80 14.53 -9.97 8.09
CA GLY A 80 13.29 -10.68 8.44
C GLY A 80 12.48 -9.93 9.51
N SER A 81 12.07 -10.65 10.56
CA SER A 81 11.27 -10.15 11.70
C SER A 81 12.12 -9.44 12.78
N ASP A 82 13.43 -9.23 12.56
CA ASP A 82 14.21 -8.40 13.48
C ASP A 82 13.70 -6.96 13.46
N GLU A 83 13.53 -6.35 14.65
CA GLU A 83 13.05 -4.96 14.86
C GLU A 83 13.91 -3.89 14.13
N SER A 84 14.95 -4.27 13.38
CA SER A 84 15.75 -3.38 12.54
C SER A 84 14.91 -2.67 11.46
N TRP A 85 13.88 -3.33 10.93
CA TRP A 85 12.99 -2.70 9.95
C TRP A 85 12.19 -1.55 10.58
N ILE A 86 11.81 -1.68 11.85
CA ILE A 86 11.08 -0.65 12.62
C ILE A 86 11.93 0.60 12.74
N LYS A 87 13.25 0.48 12.98
CA LYS A 87 14.17 1.62 13.01
C LYS A 87 14.25 2.34 11.66
N GLU A 88 14.25 1.59 10.56
CA GLU A 88 14.32 2.19 9.23
C GLU A 88 13.01 2.90 8.85
N VAL A 89 11.86 2.37 9.30
CA VAL A 89 10.56 3.05 9.21
C VAL A 89 10.50 4.27 10.13
N LEU A 90 11.04 4.20 11.36
CA LEU A 90 11.17 5.33 12.29
C LEU A 90 12.04 6.45 11.75
N ASP A 91 13.18 6.14 11.16
CA ASP A 91 14.08 7.14 10.59
C ASP A 91 13.41 7.90 9.44
N VAL A 92 12.53 7.21 8.71
CA VAL A 92 11.69 7.82 7.68
C VAL A 92 10.56 8.64 8.29
N LEU A 93 9.91 8.16 9.35
CA LEU A 93 8.74 8.78 9.96
C LEU A 93 9.03 9.84 11.06
N GLY A 94 10.22 9.86 11.65
CA GLY A 94 10.49 10.48 12.97
C GLY A 94 11.74 11.37 13.10
N ALA A 95 12.54 11.61 12.07
CA ALA A 95 13.73 12.46 12.19
C ALA A 95 13.41 13.97 12.31
N PRO A 96 13.93 14.71 13.32
CA PRO A 96 13.88 16.17 13.34
C PRO A 96 14.86 16.77 12.33
N VAL A 97 14.45 17.88 11.69
CA VAL A 97 15.23 18.63 10.68
C VAL A 97 16.53 19.15 11.30
N GLN A 98 17.69 18.69 10.80
CA GLN A 98 18.88 19.53 10.85
C GLN A 98 18.82 20.55 9.71
N PRO A 99 19.11 21.84 9.97
CA PRO A 99 19.14 22.85 8.91
C PRO A 99 20.21 22.46 7.88
N SER A 100 19.76 22.25 6.64
CA SER A 100 20.61 21.86 5.51
C SER A 100 21.62 22.96 5.17
N ASN A 101 22.91 22.62 5.26
CA ASN A 101 23.99 23.42 4.66
C ASN A 101 23.97 23.20 3.14
N PRO A 102 24.09 24.26 2.32
CA PRO A 102 23.88 24.20 0.86
C PRO A 102 24.97 23.48 0.03
N GLU A 103 25.87 22.72 0.65
CA GLU A 103 27.01 22.07 -0.03
C GLU A 103 27.01 20.52 0.08
N GLN A 104 25.85 19.88 0.23
CA GLN A 104 25.76 18.42 0.40
C GLN A 104 25.39 17.62 -0.87
N ASN A 105 25.90 16.39 -0.91
CA ASN A 105 26.03 15.50 -2.08
C ASN A 105 24.66 15.07 -2.69
N PRO A 106 24.58 14.67 -3.97
CA PRO A 106 23.33 14.28 -4.64
C PRO A 106 22.57 13.11 -3.98
N SER A 107 23.28 12.23 -3.26
CA SER A 107 22.69 11.13 -2.49
C SER A 107 22.01 11.59 -1.20
N GLU A 108 22.48 12.67 -0.57
CA GLU A 108 21.89 13.28 0.62
C GLU A 108 20.66 14.13 0.27
N GLN A 109 20.62 14.69 -0.94
CA GLN A 109 19.44 15.39 -1.48
C GLN A 109 18.24 14.46 -1.71
N LYS A 110 18.46 13.18 -2.03
CA LYS A 110 17.39 12.18 -2.14
C LYS A 110 16.75 11.89 -0.77
N ALA A 111 17.55 11.71 0.28
CA ALA A 111 17.05 11.52 1.64
C ALA A 111 16.28 12.77 2.15
N ALA A 112 16.76 13.97 1.81
CA ALA A 112 16.09 15.23 2.14
C ALA A 112 14.68 15.36 1.51
N SER A 113 14.45 14.78 0.32
CA SER A 113 13.14 14.82 -0.36
C SER A 113 12.06 13.95 0.32
N THR A 114 12.43 12.82 0.92
CA THR A 114 11.51 12.00 1.73
C THR A 114 11.29 12.62 3.12
N GLN A 115 12.24 13.39 3.64
CA GLN A 115 12.13 14.07 4.94
C GLN A 115 11.25 15.33 4.90
N SER A 116 11.25 16.08 3.79
CA SER A 116 10.35 17.23 3.63
C SER A 116 8.89 16.82 3.39
N PHE A 117 8.65 15.55 3.03
CA PHE A 117 7.33 14.98 2.68
C PHE A 117 6.36 14.93 3.85
N LEU A 118 6.80 14.41 5.01
CA LEU A 118 5.93 14.21 6.17
C LEU A 118 5.62 15.50 6.95
N GLN A 119 6.44 16.54 6.79
CA GLN A 119 6.25 17.81 7.51
C GLN A 119 5.35 18.82 6.78
N THR A 120 5.11 18.64 5.49
CA THR A 120 4.45 19.67 4.66
C THR A 120 3.02 19.36 4.24
N GLN A 121 2.48 18.16 4.52
CA GLN A 121 1.15 17.81 4.07
C GLN A 121 0.27 17.20 5.15
N SER A 122 -0.97 17.70 5.21
CA SER A 122 -2.15 17.01 5.75
C SER A 122 -2.53 15.84 4.83
N LEU A 123 -1.62 14.91 4.60
CA LEU A 123 -1.90 13.68 3.86
C LEU A 123 -2.64 12.70 4.77
N PRO A 124 -3.52 11.86 4.22
CA PRO A 124 -4.22 10.90 5.05
C PRO A 124 -3.25 9.85 5.56
N ILE A 125 -3.05 9.83 6.88
CA ILE A 125 -1.99 9.07 7.54
C ILE A 125 -2.29 7.58 7.43
N ASP A 126 -3.53 7.16 7.67
CA ASP A 126 -3.91 5.75 7.70
C ASP A 126 -3.80 5.07 6.33
N ALA A 127 -4.32 5.69 5.28
CA ALA A 127 -4.21 5.16 3.93
C ALA A 127 -2.75 5.13 3.45
N GLY A 128 -1.93 6.11 3.87
CA GLY A 128 -0.49 6.11 3.66
C GLY A 128 0.23 4.98 4.37
N LEU A 129 -0.06 4.77 5.65
CA LEU A 129 0.48 3.67 6.45
C LEU A 129 0.08 2.32 5.86
N ALA A 130 -1.17 2.16 5.40
CA ALA A 130 -1.62 0.94 4.74
C ALA A 130 -0.83 0.62 3.46
N ILE A 131 -0.38 1.64 2.71
CA ILE A 131 0.51 1.46 1.55
C ILE A 131 1.92 1.09 2.01
N ALA A 132 2.44 1.80 3.02
CA ALA A 132 3.77 1.55 3.56
C ALA A 132 3.93 0.12 4.10
N THR A 133 2.88 -0.44 4.71
CA THR A 133 2.90 -1.76 5.35
C THR A 133 2.50 -2.92 4.45
N LEU A 134 2.23 -2.70 3.16
CA LEU A 134 2.00 -3.79 2.18
C LEU A 134 3.08 -4.89 2.24
N PRO A 135 4.39 -4.59 2.38
CA PRO A 135 5.42 -5.62 2.50
C PRO A 135 5.29 -6.49 3.75
N ILE A 136 4.81 -5.94 4.88
CA ILE A 136 4.54 -6.72 6.11
C ILE A 136 3.40 -7.69 5.83
N ALA A 137 2.33 -7.21 5.20
CA ALA A 137 1.21 -8.06 4.79
C ALA A 137 1.63 -9.18 3.85
N LEU A 138 2.54 -8.92 2.91
CA LEU A 138 3.13 -9.93 2.04
C LEU A 138 3.99 -10.92 2.82
N PHE A 139 4.88 -10.45 3.69
CA PHE A 139 5.86 -11.29 4.37
C PHE A 139 5.21 -12.17 5.45
N PHE A 140 4.27 -11.64 6.24
CA PHE A 140 3.65 -12.39 7.34
C PHE A 140 2.28 -12.98 6.99
N HIS A 141 1.90 -13.01 5.71
CA HIS A 141 0.57 -13.46 5.25
C HIS A 141 0.14 -14.85 5.75
N ALA A 142 1.09 -15.73 6.04
CA ALA A 142 0.81 -17.10 6.46
C ALA A 142 0.39 -17.22 7.93
N ASP A 143 0.78 -16.27 8.77
CA ASP A 143 0.53 -16.25 10.21
C ASP A 143 -0.19 -14.94 10.60
N PRO A 144 -1.54 -14.95 10.69
CA PRO A 144 -2.32 -13.76 11.01
C PRO A 144 -1.98 -13.12 12.36
N ASP A 145 -1.57 -13.93 13.34
CA ASP A 145 -1.19 -13.45 14.66
C ASP A 145 0.15 -12.71 14.58
N GLN A 146 1.12 -13.27 13.84
CA GLN A 146 2.39 -12.59 13.59
C GLN A 146 2.21 -11.34 12.72
N LEU A 147 1.38 -11.39 11.69
CA LEU A 147 1.06 -10.23 10.85
C LEU A 147 0.51 -9.08 11.69
N GLU A 148 -0.47 -9.36 12.54
CA GLU A 148 -1.01 -8.35 13.44
C GLU A 148 0.06 -7.84 14.40
N GLN A 149 0.85 -8.72 15.02
CA GLN A 149 1.93 -8.31 15.92
C GLN A 149 2.94 -7.40 15.23
N GLU A 150 3.32 -7.69 13.99
CA GLU A 150 4.30 -6.89 13.24
C GLU A 150 3.71 -5.56 12.77
N LEU A 151 2.44 -5.55 12.36
CA LEU A 151 1.70 -4.32 12.14
C LEU A 151 1.64 -3.51 13.43
N GLN A 152 1.12 -4.07 14.53
CA GLN A 152 1.04 -3.41 15.84
C GLN A 152 2.41 -3.07 16.45
N GLN A 153 3.51 -3.73 16.10
CA GLN A 153 4.83 -3.30 16.56
C GLN A 153 5.24 -1.96 15.94
N ALA A 154 4.63 -1.59 14.81
CA ALA A 154 4.66 -0.23 14.28
C ALA A 154 3.93 0.79 15.22
N ASP A 155 3.20 0.36 16.25
CA ASP A 155 2.64 1.22 17.31
C ASP A 155 3.73 1.74 18.28
N LYS A 156 4.89 1.05 18.34
CA LYS A 156 6.08 1.54 19.06
C LYS A 156 6.74 2.73 18.35
N LEU A 157 6.24 3.16 17.18
CA LEU A 157 6.79 4.23 16.34
C LEU A 157 6.55 5.66 16.90
N HIS A 158 6.63 5.84 18.22
CA HIS A 158 6.20 6.97 19.05
C HIS A 158 4.75 6.88 19.52
N HIS A 159 4.49 7.35 20.76
CA HIS A 159 3.21 7.46 21.49
C HIS A 159 2.06 8.23 20.78
N ARG A 160 1.90 8.08 19.46
CA ARG A 160 1.07 8.94 18.61
C ARG A 160 0.35 8.21 17.47
N LEU A 161 0.68 6.97 17.15
CA LEU A 161 0.09 6.25 16.02
C LEU A 161 -0.42 4.88 16.46
N GLU A 162 -1.53 4.84 17.20
CA GLU A 162 -2.35 3.63 17.26
C GLU A 162 -2.73 3.29 15.82
N LEU A 163 -2.16 2.21 15.27
CA LEU A 163 -2.54 1.76 13.93
C LEU A 163 -4.03 1.52 13.91
N SER A 164 -4.73 2.27 13.05
CA SER A 164 -6.17 2.13 12.99
C SER A 164 -6.53 0.75 12.46
N ASN A 165 -7.70 0.27 12.88
CA ASN A 165 -8.30 -0.96 12.38
C ASN A 165 -8.36 -1.02 10.84
N ALA A 166 -8.26 0.12 10.16
CA ALA A 166 -8.22 0.21 8.71
C ALA A 166 -6.92 -0.31 8.09
N VAL A 167 -5.78 -0.07 8.73
CA VAL A 167 -4.49 -0.63 8.27
C VAL A 167 -4.50 -2.14 8.46
N LEU A 168 -4.99 -2.61 9.62
CA LEU A 168 -5.17 -4.04 9.90
C LEU A 168 -6.10 -4.71 8.89
N ALA A 169 -7.21 -4.05 8.52
CA ALA A 169 -8.15 -4.57 7.53
C ALA A 169 -7.50 -4.80 6.16
N ILE A 170 -6.65 -3.88 5.68
CA ILE A 170 -5.90 -4.05 4.43
C ILE A 170 -4.92 -5.22 4.55
N GLY A 171 -4.17 -5.31 5.65
CA GLY A 171 -3.24 -6.41 5.89
C GLY A 171 -3.93 -7.78 5.88
N TYR A 172 -5.07 -7.88 6.59
CA TYR A 172 -5.88 -9.09 6.64
C TYR A 172 -6.45 -9.48 5.27
N ALA A 173 -6.99 -8.51 4.52
CA ALA A 173 -7.49 -8.76 3.17
C ALA A 173 -6.40 -9.30 2.23
N ILE A 174 -5.19 -8.74 2.29
CA ILE A 174 -4.05 -9.24 1.51
C ILE A 174 -3.66 -10.65 1.97
N SER A 175 -3.60 -10.91 3.28
CA SER A 175 -3.32 -12.25 3.83
C SER A 175 -4.32 -13.29 3.32
N LEU A 176 -5.62 -13.00 3.39
CA LEU A 176 -6.66 -13.88 2.86
C LEU A 176 -6.51 -14.11 1.36
N ALA A 177 -6.18 -13.08 0.58
CA ALA A 177 -5.97 -13.20 -0.85
C ALA A 177 -4.78 -14.09 -1.20
N LEU A 178 -3.65 -13.95 -0.48
CA LEU A 178 -2.45 -14.77 -0.65
C LEU A 178 -2.65 -16.22 -0.24
N ARG A 179 -3.48 -16.45 0.79
CA ARG A 179 -3.88 -17.79 1.26
C ARG A 179 -4.94 -18.46 0.40
N GLU A 180 -5.42 -17.79 -0.66
CA GLU A 180 -6.55 -18.23 -1.50
C GLU A 180 -7.84 -18.48 -0.70
N GLN A 181 -8.04 -17.72 0.37
CA GLN A 181 -9.20 -17.82 1.26
C GLN A 181 -10.14 -16.62 1.18
N LEU A 182 -9.77 -15.58 0.44
CA LEU A 182 -10.61 -14.41 0.27
C LEU A 182 -11.88 -14.76 -0.52
N ASP A 183 -13.04 -14.66 0.13
CA ASP A 183 -14.34 -14.57 -0.53
C ASP A 183 -14.79 -13.09 -0.58
N PRO A 184 -14.87 -12.46 -1.78
CA PRO A 184 -15.28 -11.07 -1.90
C PRO A 184 -16.67 -10.79 -1.29
N ALA A 185 -17.57 -11.77 -1.27
CA ALA A 185 -18.90 -11.60 -0.71
C ALA A 185 -18.90 -11.54 0.83
N GLN A 186 -17.94 -12.19 1.48
CA GLN A 186 -17.83 -12.30 2.94
C GLN A 186 -16.72 -11.44 3.54
N LEU A 187 -15.79 -10.92 2.73
CA LEU A 187 -14.58 -10.23 3.20
C LEU A 187 -14.84 -9.17 4.27
N ILE A 188 -15.86 -8.31 4.08
CA ILE A 188 -16.16 -7.26 5.07
C ILE A 188 -16.67 -7.84 6.38
N ALA A 189 -17.52 -8.87 6.32
CA ALA A 189 -18.02 -9.55 7.51
C ALA A 189 -16.90 -10.27 8.26
N GLU A 190 -16.00 -10.96 7.54
CA GLU A 190 -14.83 -11.64 8.10
C GLU A 190 -13.85 -10.65 8.77
N ILE A 191 -13.57 -9.51 8.11
CA ILE A 191 -12.75 -8.45 8.71
C ILE A 191 -13.38 -7.91 9.99
N MET A 192 -14.69 -7.66 9.99
CA MET A 192 -15.39 -7.16 11.17
C MET A 192 -15.35 -8.16 12.31
N GLU A 193 -15.65 -9.44 12.04
CA GLU A 193 -15.62 -10.50 13.04
C GLU A 193 -14.20 -10.67 13.64
N GLU A 194 -13.16 -10.64 12.81
CA GLU A 194 -11.77 -10.75 13.28
C GLU A 194 -11.38 -9.58 14.20
N LEU A 195 -11.76 -8.35 13.84
CA LEU A 195 -11.50 -7.15 14.65
C LEU A 195 -12.30 -7.17 15.97
N GLU A 196 -13.54 -7.67 15.95
CA GLU A 196 -14.40 -7.80 17.14
C GLU A 196 -13.91 -8.91 18.08
N LEU A 197 -13.56 -10.10 17.57
CA LEU A 197 -13.04 -11.22 18.38
C LEU A 197 -11.72 -10.88 19.09
N LYS A 198 -10.92 -9.97 18.52
CA LYS A 198 -9.66 -9.52 19.13
C LYS A 198 -9.89 -8.50 20.24
N ARG A 199 -10.89 -7.63 20.09
CA ARG A 199 -11.34 -6.74 21.18
C ARG A 199 -11.70 -7.53 22.43
N ASP A 200 -12.47 -8.61 22.28
CA ASP A 200 -12.91 -9.44 23.40
C ASP A 200 -11.76 -10.19 24.09
N ARG A 201 -10.67 -10.47 23.37
CA ARG A 201 -9.46 -11.08 23.92
C ARG A 201 -8.52 -10.08 24.59
N SER A 202 -8.60 -8.80 24.22
CA SER A 202 -7.67 -7.75 24.65
C SER A 202 -8.17 -6.93 25.86
N THR A 203 -9.02 -7.51 26.72
CA THR A 203 -9.65 -6.84 27.87
C THR A 203 -8.63 -6.21 28.83
N ALA A 204 -8.40 -4.90 28.71
CA ALA A 204 -7.83 -4.06 29.75
C ALA A 204 -8.38 -2.61 29.79
N THR A 205 -9.11 -2.15 28.76
CA THR A 205 -9.76 -0.82 28.79
C THR A 205 -11.19 -0.87 28.22
N PRO A 206 -12.23 -0.46 28.98
CA PRO A 206 -13.62 -0.55 28.53
C PRO A 206 -14.08 0.57 27.59
N ASP A 207 -13.24 1.57 27.30
CA ASP A 207 -13.67 2.73 26.52
C ASP A 207 -13.23 2.59 25.05
N PRO A 208 -14.16 2.28 24.12
CA PRO A 208 -13.87 2.35 22.70
C PRO A 208 -13.50 3.77 22.29
N SER A 209 -12.31 3.94 21.71
CA SER A 209 -11.90 5.23 21.16
C SER A 209 -12.85 5.63 20.00
N PRO A 210 -13.19 6.92 19.85
CA PRO A 210 -14.14 7.38 18.83
C PRO A 210 -13.71 7.04 17.40
N ALA A 211 -12.41 6.87 17.14
CA ALA A 211 -11.86 6.48 15.85
C ALA A 211 -12.29 5.05 15.43
N GLN A 212 -12.36 4.10 16.37
CA GLN A 212 -12.67 2.70 16.06
C GLN A 212 -14.13 2.50 15.65
N PHE A 213 -15.06 3.17 16.33
CA PHE A 213 -16.47 3.17 15.93
C PHE A 213 -16.65 3.72 14.52
N SER A 214 -15.92 4.78 14.17
CA SER A 214 -16.01 5.39 12.84
C SER A 214 -15.56 4.45 11.71
N PHE A 215 -14.62 3.51 11.98
CA PHE A 215 -14.15 2.58 10.96
C PHE A 215 -15.11 1.40 10.74
N VAL A 216 -15.67 0.83 11.81
CA VAL A 216 -16.69 -0.22 11.68
C VAL A 216 -17.92 0.32 10.94
N GLU A 217 -18.35 1.54 11.26
CA GLU A 217 -19.43 2.23 10.53
C GLU A 217 -19.09 2.43 9.04
N GLN A 218 -17.83 2.76 8.72
CA GLN A 218 -17.37 2.88 7.34
C GLN A 218 -17.33 1.54 6.61
N LEU A 219 -16.91 0.45 7.25
CA LEU A 219 -16.94 -0.89 6.68
C LEU A 219 -18.38 -1.37 6.42
N GLN A 220 -19.29 -1.15 7.39
CA GLN A 220 -20.71 -1.40 7.21
C GLN A 220 -21.27 -0.57 6.06
N PHE A 221 -20.87 0.71 5.96
CA PHE A 221 -21.25 1.54 4.83
C PHE A 221 -20.75 0.96 3.50
N VAL A 222 -19.49 0.53 3.41
CA VAL A 222 -18.95 -0.16 2.21
C VAL A 222 -19.75 -1.41 1.87
N GLN A 223 -20.13 -2.21 2.87
CA GLN A 223 -20.97 -3.38 2.67
C GLN A 223 -22.32 -2.99 2.08
N THR A 224 -22.97 -1.93 2.56
CA THR A 224 -24.23 -1.45 1.96
C THR A 224 -24.02 -0.92 0.54
N LEU A 225 -22.88 -0.28 0.26
CA LEU A 225 -22.56 0.24 -1.06
C LEU A 225 -22.33 -0.87 -2.10
N SER A 226 -21.86 -2.04 -1.67
CA SER A 226 -21.71 -3.21 -2.55
C SER A 226 -23.05 -3.70 -3.12
N GLN A 227 -24.16 -3.36 -2.47
CA GLN A 227 -25.52 -3.80 -2.84
C GLN A 227 -26.28 -2.81 -3.71
N VAL A 228 -25.70 -1.65 -4.05
CA VAL A 228 -26.36 -0.61 -4.86
C VAL A 228 -25.66 -0.41 -6.20
N SER A 229 -26.34 0.23 -7.15
CA SER A 229 -25.73 0.57 -8.43
C SER A 229 -24.55 1.52 -8.26
N LEU A 230 -23.55 1.44 -9.16
CA LEU A 230 -22.36 2.29 -9.12
C LEU A 230 -22.72 3.78 -9.01
N SER A 231 -23.68 4.27 -9.80
CA SER A 231 -24.13 5.66 -9.76
C SER A 231 -24.73 6.08 -8.42
N SER A 232 -25.47 5.17 -7.76
CA SER A 232 -25.97 5.39 -6.39
C SER A 232 -24.83 5.39 -5.38
N ALA A 233 -23.87 4.46 -5.52
CA ALA A 233 -22.70 4.41 -4.65
C ALA A 233 -21.84 5.66 -4.77
N ILE A 234 -21.60 6.18 -5.98
CA ILE A 234 -20.90 7.44 -6.21
C ILE A 234 -21.61 8.60 -5.49
N ALA A 235 -22.95 8.67 -5.60
CA ALA A 235 -23.73 9.74 -4.99
C ALA A 235 -23.67 9.69 -3.46
N GLN A 236 -23.79 8.48 -2.87
CA GLN A 236 -23.72 8.27 -1.43
C GLN A 236 -22.32 8.52 -0.88
N LEU A 237 -21.26 8.05 -1.54
CA LEU A 237 -19.88 8.34 -1.18
C LEU A 237 -19.59 9.84 -1.20
N ARG A 238 -20.00 10.55 -2.26
CA ARG A 238 -19.83 12.02 -2.34
C ARG A 238 -20.57 12.76 -1.24
N HIS A 239 -21.73 12.27 -0.82
CA HIS A 239 -22.45 12.82 0.31
C HIS A 239 -21.74 12.52 1.62
N TYR A 240 -21.23 11.30 1.79
CA TYR A 240 -20.48 10.87 2.97
C TYR A 240 -19.19 11.67 3.15
N SER A 241 -18.41 11.90 2.07
CA SER A 241 -17.17 12.69 2.08
C SER A 241 -17.36 14.18 2.41
N ARG A 242 -18.59 14.70 2.41
CA ARG A 242 -18.89 16.09 2.79
C ARG A 242 -19.18 16.26 4.28
N LYS A 243 -19.31 15.16 5.03
CA LYS A 243 -19.52 15.21 6.48
C LYS A 243 -18.20 15.59 7.16
N PRO A 244 -18.16 16.67 7.97
CA PRO A 244 -16.95 17.13 8.64
C PRO A 244 -16.45 16.20 9.76
N GLU A 245 -17.28 15.26 10.20
CA GLU A 245 -17.01 14.33 11.32
C GLU A 245 -16.33 13.02 10.89
N VAL A 246 -16.30 12.71 9.59
CA VAL A 246 -15.61 11.53 9.07
C VAL A 246 -14.14 11.92 8.91
N ALA A 247 -13.27 11.29 9.71
CA ALA A 247 -11.83 11.42 9.53
C ALA A 247 -11.49 11.14 8.06
N SER A 248 -10.92 12.15 7.39
CA SER A 248 -10.70 12.13 5.94
C SER A 248 -9.93 10.88 5.52
N ASP A 249 -9.09 10.33 6.39
CA ASP A 249 -8.07 9.33 6.13
C ASP A 249 -8.55 7.87 6.03
N LEU A 250 -9.71 7.59 6.62
CA LEU A 250 -10.31 6.26 6.59
C LEU A 250 -11.17 6.06 5.32
N LEU A 251 -11.64 7.16 4.74
CA LEU A 251 -12.49 7.18 3.58
C LEU A 251 -11.78 6.59 2.35
N GLU A 252 -10.48 6.85 2.18
CA GLU A 252 -9.72 6.29 1.06
C GLU A 252 -9.68 4.77 1.10
N ILE A 253 -9.53 4.18 2.29
CA ILE A 253 -9.51 2.74 2.52
C ILE A 253 -10.90 2.14 2.24
N ALA A 254 -11.95 2.77 2.76
CA ALA A 254 -13.33 2.35 2.52
C ALA A 254 -13.68 2.35 1.02
N ILE A 255 -13.32 3.41 0.30
CA ILE A 255 -13.54 3.50 -1.16
C ILE A 255 -12.72 2.45 -1.89
N ALA A 256 -11.49 2.15 -1.44
CA ALA A 256 -10.66 1.12 -2.05
C ALA A 256 -11.30 -0.27 -1.95
N PHE A 257 -11.81 -0.63 -0.76
CA PHE A 257 -12.59 -1.85 -0.57
C PHE A 257 -13.83 -1.88 -1.47
N HIS A 258 -14.60 -0.80 -1.52
CA HIS A 258 -15.78 -0.74 -2.40
C HIS A 258 -15.42 -0.98 -3.87
N CYS A 259 -14.38 -0.31 -4.37
CA CYS A 259 -13.97 -0.44 -5.77
C CYS A 259 -13.53 -1.87 -6.10
N PHE A 260 -12.71 -2.47 -5.24
CA PHE A 260 -12.27 -3.87 -5.38
C PHE A 260 -13.47 -4.84 -5.32
N LEU A 261 -14.27 -4.78 -4.26
CA LEU A 261 -15.39 -5.70 -4.03
C LEU A 261 -16.50 -5.59 -5.09
N SER A 262 -16.62 -4.43 -5.73
CA SER A 262 -17.58 -4.25 -6.81
C SER A 262 -17.17 -4.94 -8.12
N THR A 263 -15.88 -5.27 -8.29
CA THR A 263 -15.27 -5.88 -9.49
C THR A 263 -14.04 -6.74 -9.15
N PRO A 264 -14.16 -7.75 -8.26
CA PRO A 264 -13.00 -8.43 -7.68
C PRO A 264 -12.14 -9.13 -8.74
N GLU A 265 -12.76 -9.64 -9.82
CA GLU A 265 -12.11 -10.37 -10.91
C GLU A 265 -11.53 -9.49 -12.03
N ASP A 266 -11.77 -8.17 -12.01
CA ASP A 266 -11.29 -7.25 -13.06
C ASP A 266 -10.43 -6.14 -12.43
N PHE A 267 -9.11 -6.37 -12.46
CA PHE A 267 -8.10 -5.42 -12.00
C PHE A 267 -8.27 -4.04 -12.61
N ARG A 268 -8.35 -3.98 -13.94
CA ARG A 268 -8.42 -2.72 -14.66
C ARG A 268 -9.66 -1.94 -14.27
N LEU A 269 -10.81 -2.62 -14.20
CA LEU A 269 -12.07 -1.97 -13.88
C LEU A 269 -12.11 -1.47 -12.44
N SER A 270 -11.59 -2.24 -11.48
CA SER A 270 -11.49 -1.84 -10.07
C SER A 270 -10.66 -0.56 -9.92
N VAL A 271 -9.47 -0.53 -10.52
CA VAL A 271 -8.54 0.62 -10.42
C VAL A 271 -9.08 1.86 -11.13
N VAL A 272 -9.69 1.70 -12.32
CA VAL A 272 -10.32 2.81 -13.05
C VAL A 272 -11.52 3.38 -12.28
N ARG A 273 -12.32 2.53 -11.63
CA ARG A 273 -13.42 2.99 -10.77
C ARG A 273 -12.90 3.84 -9.62
N ALA A 274 -11.86 3.39 -8.93
CA ALA A 274 -11.22 4.16 -7.87
C ALA A 274 -10.77 5.55 -8.37
N ALA A 275 -10.08 5.60 -9.51
CA ALA A 275 -9.60 6.85 -10.11
C ALA A 275 -10.74 7.81 -10.51
N GLN A 276 -11.90 7.29 -10.86
CA GLN A 276 -13.10 8.08 -11.20
C GLN A 276 -13.86 8.58 -9.95
N LEU A 277 -13.95 7.73 -8.92
CA LEU A 277 -14.70 7.97 -7.70
C LEU A 277 -14.01 8.98 -6.80
N HIS A 278 -12.73 8.74 -6.54
CA HIS A 278 -11.94 9.48 -5.60
C HIS A 278 -10.56 9.68 -6.20
N LYS A 279 -10.31 10.91 -6.68
CA LYS A 279 -9.07 11.30 -7.36
C LYS A 279 -7.90 11.46 -6.36
N ASN A 280 -7.85 10.57 -5.36
CA ASN A 280 -6.78 10.45 -4.38
C ASN A 280 -5.86 9.29 -4.82
N PRO A 281 -4.54 9.53 -4.97
CA PRO A 281 -3.56 8.50 -5.31
C PRO A 281 -3.58 7.29 -4.37
N GLN A 282 -3.86 7.49 -3.08
CA GLN A 282 -3.84 6.43 -2.09
C GLN A 282 -5.00 5.44 -2.30
N THR A 283 -6.19 5.92 -2.63
CA THR A 283 -7.34 5.05 -2.93
C THR A 283 -7.07 4.16 -4.14
N THR A 284 -6.53 4.72 -5.21
CA THR A 284 -6.20 3.95 -6.42
C THR A 284 -5.06 2.97 -6.16
N CYS A 285 -4.06 3.37 -5.38
CA CYS A 285 -2.98 2.51 -4.91
C CYS A 285 -3.52 1.30 -4.14
N LEU A 286 -4.31 1.51 -3.09
CA LEU A 286 -4.87 0.45 -2.25
C LEU A 286 -5.82 -0.46 -3.03
N THR A 287 -6.67 0.11 -3.91
CA THR A 287 -7.56 -0.69 -4.78
C THR A 287 -6.75 -1.61 -5.68
N ALA A 288 -5.66 -1.10 -6.26
CA ALA A 288 -4.79 -1.87 -7.14
C ALA A 288 -3.99 -2.92 -6.37
N ALA A 289 -3.56 -2.62 -5.14
CA ALA A 289 -2.90 -3.59 -4.26
C ALA A 289 -3.82 -4.78 -3.93
N LEU A 290 -5.06 -4.51 -3.49
CA LEU A 290 -6.07 -5.55 -3.18
C LEU A 290 -6.39 -6.39 -4.42
N SER A 291 -6.65 -5.74 -5.55
CA SER A 291 -6.96 -6.45 -6.79
C SER A 291 -5.76 -7.23 -7.33
N GLY A 292 -4.54 -6.73 -7.14
CA GLY A 292 -3.29 -7.41 -7.46
C GLY A 292 -3.03 -8.63 -6.57
N ALA A 293 -3.34 -8.54 -5.27
CA ALA A 293 -3.28 -9.68 -4.36
C ALA A 293 -4.24 -10.81 -4.81
N TYR A 294 -5.45 -10.43 -5.22
CA TYR A 294 -6.51 -11.36 -5.60
C TYR A 294 -6.32 -11.97 -6.99
N ASN A 295 -5.92 -11.17 -7.98
CA ASN A 295 -5.83 -11.60 -9.38
C ASN A 295 -4.40 -11.85 -9.88
N GLY A 296 -3.39 -11.51 -9.09
CA GLY A 296 -1.98 -11.60 -9.47
C GLY A 296 -1.57 -10.65 -10.60
N VAL A 297 -0.26 -10.62 -10.87
CA VAL A 297 0.37 -9.74 -11.86
C VAL A 297 -0.14 -9.95 -13.29
N SER A 298 -0.57 -11.17 -13.63
CA SER A 298 -1.06 -11.49 -14.98
C SER A 298 -2.37 -10.80 -15.34
N SER A 299 -3.11 -10.31 -14.34
CA SER A 299 -4.35 -9.53 -14.53
C SER A 299 -4.09 -8.06 -14.86
N ILE A 300 -2.87 -7.57 -14.62
CA ILE A 300 -2.49 -6.19 -14.87
C ILE A 300 -2.35 -5.99 -16.39
N PRO A 301 -3.05 -5.00 -16.99
CA PRO A 301 -2.97 -4.77 -18.43
C PRO A 301 -1.54 -4.55 -18.92
N LEU A 302 -1.13 -5.32 -19.92
CA LEU A 302 0.21 -5.19 -20.51
C LEU A 302 0.49 -3.76 -21.00
N SER A 303 -0.53 -3.08 -21.54
CA SER A 303 -0.39 -1.69 -21.99
C SER A 303 -0.10 -0.68 -20.86
N TRP A 304 -0.42 -1.02 -19.61
CA TRP A 304 -0.07 -0.18 -18.45
C TRP A 304 1.36 -0.45 -18.02
N ARG A 305 1.74 -1.73 -17.98
CA ARG A 305 3.11 -2.20 -17.71
C ARG A 305 4.12 -1.63 -18.71
N SER A 306 3.84 -1.75 -20.00
CA SER A 306 4.69 -1.19 -21.06
C SER A 306 4.82 0.34 -21.01
N ALA A 307 3.86 1.05 -20.39
CA ALA A 307 3.96 2.49 -20.23
C ALA A 307 4.98 2.89 -19.13
N LEU A 308 5.33 1.99 -18.22
CA LEU A 308 6.39 2.19 -17.22
C LEU A 308 7.80 2.00 -17.78
N SER A 309 7.95 1.36 -18.94
CA SER A 309 9.25 1.01 -19.53
C SER A 309 9.95 2.16 -20.27
N GLY A 310 9.48 3.41 -20.12
CA GLY A 310 10.07 4.57 -20.79
C GLY A 310 11.35 5.05 -20.10
N ASP A 311 12.41 5.29 -20.87
CA ASP A 311 13.68 5.90 -20.42
C ASP A 311 13.52 7.41 -20.15
N SER A 312 12.63 7.78 -19.24
CA SER A 312 12.40 9.17 -18.87
C SER A 312 13.15 9.53 -17.60
N THR A 313 13.79 10.70 -17.62
CA THR A 313 14.45 11.29 -16.42
C THR A 313 13.44 11.65 -15.32
N TYR A 314 12.14 11.64 -15.63
CA TYR A 314 11.03 12.02 -14.74
C TYR A 314 10.01 10.89 -14.59
N SER A 315 10.49 9.65 -14.52
CA SER A 315 9.65 8.48 -14.29
C SER A 315 8.87 8.62 -12.98
N LEU A 316 7.54 8.53 -13.06
CA LEU A 316 6.66 8.56 -11.90
C LEU A 316 6.92 7.38 -10.95
N LEU A 317 7.35 6.25 -11.50
CA LEU A 317 7.72 5.09 -10.70
C LEU A 317 8.94 5.41 -9.82
N SER A 318 9.97 6.04 -10.38
CA SER A 318 11.12 6.48 -9.60
C SER A 318 10.76 7.60 -8.62
N HIS A 319 9.85 8.49 -8.98
CA HIS A 319 9.44 9.60 -8.11
C HIS A 319 8.59 9.13 -6.92
N LEU A 320 7.62 8.24 -7.14
CA LEU A 320 6.67 7.80 -6.12
C LEU A 320 7.15 6.59 -5.31
N TRP A 321 7.92 5.69 -5.93
CA TRP A 321 8.35 4.42 -5.32
C TRP A 321 9.87 4.31 -5.16
N GLY A 322 10.66 5.20 -5.78
CA GLY A 322 12.12 5.15 -5.65
C GLY A 322 12.79 3.99 -6.39
N VAL A 323 12.06 3.32 -7.30
CA VAL A 323 12.56 2.24 -8.15
C VAL A 323 12.66 2.70 -9.61
N ALA A 324 13.70 2.28 -10.31
CA ALA A 324 14.01 2.73 -11.66
C ALA A 324 13.14 2.06 -12.73
N SER A 325 12.65 0.85 -12.48
CA SER A 325 11.92 0.06 -13.48
C SER A 325 10.91 -0.91 -12.86
N GLU A 326 9.99 -1.39 -13.70
CA GLU A 326 9.10 -2.50 -13.34
C GLU A 326 9.88 -3.76 -12.94
N THR A 327 10.97 -4.06 -13.65
CA THR A 327 11.82 -5.22 -13.37
C THR A 327 12.42 -5.14 -11.97
N GLU A 328 12.94 -3.98 -11.57
CA GLU A 328 13.47 -3.80 -10.21
C GLU A 328 12.40 -4.05 -9.13
N LEU A 329 11.15 -3.62 -9.37
CA LEU A 329 10.04 -3.86 -8.44
C LEU A 329 9.61 -5.33 -8.39
N GLN A 330 9.66 -6.03 -9.52
CA GLN A 330 9.42 -7.48 -9.59
C GLN A 330 10.53 -8.26 -8.89
N ASP A 331 11.79 -7.91 -9.11
CA ASP A 331 12.94 -8.51 -8.44
C ASP A 331 12.86 -8.33 -6.92
N LEU A 332 12.45 -7.15 -6.44
CA LEU A 332 12.19 -6.92 -5.01
C LEU A 332 11.06 -7.80 -4.48
N SER A 333 9.99 -7.99 -5.25
CA SER A 333 8.86 -8.86 -4.88
C SER A 333 9.31 -10.32 -4.76
N ASP A 334 10.12 -10.79 -5.71
CA ASP A 334 10.62 -12.17 -5.73
C ASP A 334 11.66 -12.40 -4.62
N GLN A 335 12.52 -11.42 -4.34
CA GLN A 335 13.44 -11.47 -3.19
C GLN A 335 12.70 -11.49 -1.86
N LEU A 336 11.61 -10.73 -1.72
CA LEU A 336 10.78 -10.75 -0.51
C LEU A 336 10.14 -12.13 -0.32
N LEU A 337 9.64 -12.74 -1.40
CA LEU A 337 9.11 -14.10 -1.36
C LEU A 337 10.19 -15.14 -1.02
N ALA A 338 11.40 -15.00 -1.59
CA ALA A 338 12.54 -15.86 -1.29
C ALA A 338 12.96 -15.75 0.17
N ALA A 339 13.02 -14.54 0.72
CA ALA A 339 13.31 -14.29 2.13
C ALA A 339 12.25 -14.92 3.04
N TRP A 340 10.96 -14.72 2.75
CA TRP A 340 9.86 -15.34 3.50
C TRP A 340 9.92 -16.88 3.48
N SER A 341 10.17 -17.46 2.30
CA SER A 341 10.22 -18.93 2.15
C SER A 341 11.49 -19.57 2.73
N GLY A 342 12.43 -18.77 3.25
CA GLY A 342 13.74 -19.24 3.70
C GLY A 342 14.65 -19.70 2.57
N ALA A 343 14.26 -19.48 1.30
CA ALA A 343 15.02 -19.83 0.10
C ALA A 343 15.96 -18.70 -0.34
N PHE A 344 16.40 -17.86 0.61
CA PHE A 344 17.26 -16.72 0.32
C PHE A 344 18.61 -17.18 -0.25
N ASP A 345 18.99 -16.62 -1.41
CA ASP A 345 20.18 -17.05 -2.16
C ASP A 345 21.47 -16.62 -1.44
N LEU A 346 22.21 -17.62 -0.97
CA LEU A 346 23.55 -17.49 -0.37
C LEU A 346 24.56 -16.77 -1.28
N ALA A 347 24.33 -16.68 -2.59
CA ALA A 347 25.20 -15.95 -3.51
C ALA A 347 25.33 -14.45 -3.16
N HIS A 348 24.30 -13.85 -2.55
CA HIS A 348 24.34 -12.45 -2.13
C HIS A 348 25.18 -12.21 -0.86
N LEU A 349 25.32 -13.23 -0.02
CA LEU A 349 26.16 -13.22 1.19
C LEU A 349 27.65 -13.36 0.86
N LEU A 350 28.01 -13.99 -0.26
CA LEU A 350 29.40 -14.14 -0.70
C LEU A 350 30.05 -12.81 -1.14
N ASN A 351 29.25 -11.75 -1.35
CA ASN A 351 29.75 -10.41 -1.67
C ASN A 351 30.11 -9.57 -0.42
N TYR A 352 29.88 -10.08 0.80
CA TYR A 352 30.31 -9.46 2.06
C TYR A 352 31.16 -10.43 2.90
N PRO A 353 32.49 -10.45 2.74
CA PRO A 353 33.34 -11.34 3.52
C PRO A 353 33.43 -10.85 4.96
N GLY A 354 32.84 -11.59 5.91
CA GLY A 354 33.12 -11.35 7.33
C GLY A 354 32.11 -11.83 8.37
N GLN A 355 30.91 -12.30 7.99
CA GLN A 355 29.92 -12.73 8.97
C GLN A 355 29.49 -14.19 8.75
N THR A 356 29.90 -15.05 9.67
CA THR A 356 29.43 -16.43 9.77
C THR A 356 28.05 -16.42 10.40
N PHE A 357 27.00 -16.69 9.62
CA PHE A 357 25.66 -16.88 10.14
C PHE A 357 25.25 -18.34 10.03
N ALA A 358 24.89 -18.93 11.17
CA ALA A 358 24.26 -20.24 11.21
C ALA A 358 22.80 -20.08 10.74
N ILE A 359 22.46 -20.74 9.66
CA ILE A 359 21.09 -20.80 9.15
C ILE A 359 20.36 -21.88 9.95
N ALA A 360 19.34 -21.47 10.71
CA ALA A 360 18.35 -22.37 11.31
C ALA A 360 16.97 -21.94 10.84
N ALA A 361 16.11 -22.90 10.51
CA ALA A 361 14.70 -22.64 10.28
C ALA A 361 14.07 -22.05 11.55
N PRO A 362 13.19 -21.04 11.45
CA PRO A 362 12.52 -20.51 12.63
C PRO A 362 11.74 -21.64 13.32
N LYS A 363 12.10 -21.93 14.58
CA LYS A 363 11.44 -22.89 15.49
C LYS A 363 11.50 -24.38 15.12
N VAL A 364 12.37 -24.81 14.20
CA VAL A 364 12.56 -26.25 13.94
C VAL A 364 14.04 -26.60 14.03
N ILE A 365 14.44 -27.09 15.20
CA ILE A 365 15.25 -28.31 15.44
C ILE A 365 15.34 -28.50 16.97
N ARG A 366 14.68 -29.54 17.48
CA ARG A 366 15.22 -30.40 18.54
C ARG A 366 15.56 -31.73 17.87
N PRO A 367 16.72 -32.31 18.16
CA PRO A 367 16.66 -33.50 19.01
C PRO A 367 17.74 -33.55 20.09
N ASP A 368 17.37 -34.29 21.13
CA ASP A 368 18.04 -34.72 22.38
C ASP A 368 19.56 -34.56 22.52
#